data_AF-A0A8S4R4F0-F1
#
_entry.id   AF-A0A8S4R4F0-F1
#
_cell.length_a   1.000
_cell.length_b   1.000
_cell.length_c   1.000
_cell.angle_alpha   90.00
_cell.angle_beta   90.00
_cell.angle_gamma   90.00
#
_symmetry.space_group_name_H-M   'P 1'
#
loop_
_entity.id
_entity.type
_entity.pdbx_description
1 polymer ?
#
loop_
_entity_poly.entity_id
_entity_poly.type
_entity_poly.pdbx_seq_one_letter_code
_entity_poly.pdbx_strand_id
1 'polypeptide(L)'
;MELLVNDARFTLYNVCYKRVLVCWITIAFLVLLTLLFSGLEGLTLFSLGVLWLILNAMAIFLCMWIKLRLSKGLEQCLASVNKLMNKHKLLLALDDRGKLSCHKVNLCFIYFDSAPCIAHLQQFIESEEGKTIMQGWEQRLDVSANDIVIQGSQSTRLSRKQDMAEQVFLRYLQRWGKDFLRRRLDWTLDEEGGNPASPRHYAHALCPCQYVEEILRNKEPKDTRACCPPCNDWLRRRGLD
;
A
#
# COMPACT_ATOMS: atom_id res chain seq x y z
N MET A 1 4.88 17.27 11.33
CA MET A 1 4.19 17.70 10.09
C MET A 1 5.19 18.05 8.99
N GLU A 2 6.30 18.72 9.30
CA GLU A 2 7.42 18.95 8.36
C GLU A 2 7.99 17.66 7.74
N LEU A 3 8.10 16.58 8.51
CA LEU A 3 8.61 15.29 8.03
C LEU A 3 7.75 14.65 6.90
N LEU A 4 6.46 14.97 6.86
CA LEU A 4 5.53 14.52 5.80
C LEU A 4 5.54 15.45 4.58
N VAL A 5 5.78 16.75 4.79
CA VAL A 5 5.76 17.78 3.74
C VAL A 5 7.11 17.89 3.02
N ASN A 6 8.22 17.58 3.72
CA ASN A 6 9.58 17.67 3.19
C ASN A 6 10.05 16.39 2.48
N ASP A 7 9.22 15.33 2.45
CA ASP A 7 9.51 14.14 1.66
C ASP A 7 9.25 14.46 0.18
N ALA A 8 10.32 14.61 -0.60
CA ALA A 8 10.29 14.93 -2.02
C ALA A 8 9.36 14.01 -2.83
N ARG A 9 9.09 12.81 -2.34
CA ARG A 9 8.15 11.83 -2.91
C ARG A 9 6.70 12.31 -2.89
N PHE A 10 6.30 13.03 -1.84
CA PHE A 10 4.96 13.60 -1.70
C PHE A 10 4.77 14.86 -2.56
N THR A 11 5.83 15.66 -2.73
CA THR A 11 5.82 16.82 -3.62
C THR A 11 5.84 16.40 -5.09
N LEU A 12 6.67 15.40 -5.45
CA LEU A 12 6.71 14.81 -6.78
C LEU A 12 5.35 14.21 -7.17
N TYR A 13 4.63 13.62 -6.22
CA TYR A 13 3.28 13.08 -6.45
C TYR A 13 2.25 14.12 -6.88
N ASN A 14 2.15 15.24 -6.16
CA ASN A 14 1.20 16.30 -6.46
C ASN A 14 1.57 17.07 -7.74
N VAL A 15 2.87 17.22 -8.00
CA VAL A 15 3.37 17.95 -9.17
C VAL A 15 3.35 17.08 -10.43
N CYS A 16 3.73 15.80 -10.36
CA CYS A 16 3.83 14.96 -11.55
C CYS A 16 2.47 14.65 -12.19
N TYR A 17 1.39 14.38 -11.45
CA TYR A 17 0.14 14.00 -12.15
C TYR A 17 -0.43 15.15 -13.00
N LYS A 18 -0.47 16.38 -12.44
CA LYS A 18 -0.91 17.57 -13.17
C LYS A 18 0.06 17.96 -14.29
N ARG A 19 1.38 17.91 -14.05
CA ARG A 19 2.39 18.31 -15.03
C ARG A 19 2.57 17.27 -16.14
N VAL A 20 2.55 15.98 -15.82
CA VAL A 20 2.66 14.89 -16.81
C VAL A 20 1.43 14.87 -17.71
N LEU A 21 0.22 15.03 -17.17
CA LEU A 21 -0.99 15.08 -17.99
C LEU A 21 -0.98 16.30 -18.92
N VAL A 22 -0.59 17.48 -18.42
CA VAL A 22 -0.44 18.68 -19.27
C VAL A 22 0.64 18.48 -20.33
N CYS A 23 1.82 17.98 -19.96
CA CYS A 23 2.89 17.65 -20.93
C CYS A 23 2.39 16.66 -21.98
N TRP A 24 1.61 15.64 -21.57
CA TRP A 24 1.05 14.65 -22.47
C TRP A 24 0.11 15.26 -23.51
N ILE A 25 -0.83 16.09 -23.07
CA ILE A 25 -1.77 16.81 -23.96
C ILE A 25 -1.00 17.76 -24.89
N THR A 26 0.01 18.47 -24.38
CA THR A 26 0.81 19.36 -25.23
C THR A 26 1.61 18.61 -26.29
N ILE A 27 2.18 17.44 -25.95
CA ILE A 27 2.89 16.60 -26.93
C ILE A 27 1.90 16.05 -27.96
N ALA A 28 0.70 15.62 -27.56
CA ALA A 28 -0.34 15.16 -28.48
C ALA A 28 -0.75 16.27 -29.47
N PHE A 29 -0.90 17.50 -28.98
CA PHE A 29 -1.22 18.66 -29.80
C PHE A 29 -0.09 19.01 -30.77
N LEU A 30 1.17 18.97 -30.32
CA LEU A 30 2.33 19.18 -31.19
C LEU A 30 2.39 18.11 -32.29
N VAL A 31 2.23 16.83 -31.94
CA VAL A 31 2.23 15.74 -32.93
C VAL A 31 1.13 15.93 -33.98
N LEU A 32 -0.08 16.31 -33.55
CA LEU A 32 -1.18 16.62 -34.47
C LEU A 32 -0.83 17.79 -35.41
N LEU A 33 -0.23 18.85 -34.87
CA LEU A 33 0.16 20.04 -35.63
C LEU A 33 1.27 19.70 -36.64
N THR A 34 2.28 18.93 -36.24
CA THR A 34 3.34 18.48 -37.16
C THR A 34 2.77 17.62 -38.28
N LEU A 35 1.84 16.69 -37.97
CA LEU A 35 1.19 15.86 -38.98
C LEU A 35 0.36 16.68 -39.97
N LEU A 36 -0.36 17.71 -39.50
CA LEU A 36 -1.17 18.59 -40.34
C LEU A 36 -0.32 19.36 -41.37
N PHE A 37 0.87 19.80 -41.00
CA PHE A 37 1.75 20.58 -41.87
C PHE A 37 2.74 19.74 -42.70
N SER A 38 2.92 18.46 -42.39
CA SER A 38 3.99 17.66 -43.03
C SER A 38 3.62 17.04 -44.38
N GLY A 39 2.36 17.10 -44.81
CA GLY A 39 1.90 16.52 -46.10
C GLY A 39 2.19 15.03 -46.27
N LEU A 40 2.34 14.30 -45.16
CA LEU A 40 2.69 12.88 -45.13
C LEU A 40 1.49 12.03 -45.53
N GLU A 41 1.68 11.10 -46.47
CA GLU A 41 0.65 10.15 -46.90
C GLU A 41 1.13 8.69 -46.77
N GLY A 42 0.18 7.76 -46.58
CA GLY A 42 0.45 6.32 -46.66
C GLY A 42 1.09 5.68 -45.41
N LEU A 43 2.10 4.82 -45.62
CA LEU A 43 2.71 3.95 -44.61
C LEU A 43 3.42 4.69 -43.46
N THR A 44 3.88 5.92 -43.70
CA THR A 44 4.57 6.74 -42.68
C THR A 44 3.61 7.26 -41.62
N LEU A 45 2.39 7.64 -42.01
CA LEU A 45 1.32 7.97 -41.06
C LEU A 45 0.95 6.77 -40.19
N PHE A 46 0.88 5.58 -40.80
CA PHE A 46 0.57 4.35 -40.09
C PHE A 46 1.65 4.01 -39.05
N SER A 47 2.94 4.07 -39.42
CA SER A 47 4.03 3.80 -38.48
C SER A 47 4.11 4.82 -37.35
N LEU A 48 3.85 6.10 -37.63
CA LEU A 48 3.83 7.17 -36.62
C LEU A 48 2.65 7.00 -35.65
N GLY A 49 1.49 6.55 -36.16
CA GLY A 49 0.34 6.18 -35.34
C GLY A 49 0.62 5.00 -34.41
N VAL A 50 1.27 3.94 -34.92
CA VAL A 50 1.68 2.79 -34.10
C VAL A 50 2.70 3.20 -33.02
N LEU A 51 3.70 4.02 -33.38
CA LEU A 51 4.67 4.55 -32.43
C LEU A 51 4.00 5.40 -31.33
N TRP A 52 3.01 6.22 -31.71
CA TRP A 52 2.23 7.01 -30.77
C TRP A 52 1.43 6.14 -29.79
N LEU A 53 0.82 5.05 -30.25
CA LEU A 53 0.12 4.10 -29.38
C LEU A 53 1.06 3.45 -28.36
N ILE A 54 2.26 3.06 -28.79
CA ILE A 54 3.28 2.50 -27.88
C ILE A 54 3.67 3.52 -26.81
N LEU A 55 3.88 4.78 -27.18
CA LEU A 55 4.18 5.85 -26.23
C LEU A 55 3.04 6.07 -25.22
N ASN A 56 1.78 6.05 -25.67
CA ASN A 56 0.61 6.14 -24.76
C ASN A 56 0.59 4.98 -23.76
N ALA A 57 0.82 3.75 -24.23
CA ALA A 57 0.87 2.59 -23.36
C ALA A 57 1.99 2.71 -22.31
N MET A 58 3.19 3.15 -22.71
CA MET A 58 4.31 3.39 -21.81
C MET A 58 3.99 4.48 -20.76
N ALA A 59 3.31 5.55 -21.15
CA ALA A 59 2.94 6.63 -20.23
C ALA A 59 1.93 6.17 -19.18
N ILE A 60 0.90 5.40 -19.58
CA ILE A 60 -0.07 4.81 -18.65
C ILE A 60 0.64 3.87 -17.67
N PHE A 61 1.53 3.02 -18.17
CA PHE A 61 2.31 2.10 -17.36
C PHE A 61 3.18 2.85 -16.34
N LEU A 62 3.92 3.87 -16.78
CA LEU A 62 4.75 4.70 -15.91
C LEU A 62 3.92 5.42 -14.83
N CYS A 63 2.76 5.97 -15.21
CA CYS A 63 1.84 6.60 -14.26
C CYS A 63 1.35 5.61 -13.20
N MET A 64 0.97 4.39 -13.61
CA MET A 64 0.54 3.36 -12.69
C MET A 64 1.69 2.89 -11.78
N TRP A 65 2.89 2.74 -12.33
CA TRP A 65 4.10 2.37 -11.59
C TRP A 65 4.42 3.39 -10.51
N ILE A 66 4.43 4.68 -10.85
CA ILE A 66 4.67 5.77 -9.89
C ILE A 66 3.60 5.75 -8.80
N LYS A 67 2.32 5.58 -9.16
CA LYS A 67 1.20 5.48 -8.21
C LYS A 67 1.41 4.32 -7.22
N LEU A 68 1.80 3.15 -7.70
CA LEU A 68 2.08 1.98 -6.84
C LEU A 68 3.28 2.22 -5.94
N ARG A 69 4.38 2.76 -6.48
CA ARG A 69 5.61 3.02 -5.72
C ARG A 69 5.36 4.01 -4.60
N LEU A 70 4.58 5.05 -4.85
CA LEU A 70 4.24 6.02 -3.84
C LEU A 70 3.29 5.45 -2.78
N SER A 71 2.25 4.70 -3.17
CA SER A 71 1.35 4.07 -2.20
C SER A 71 2.13 3.22 -1.20
N LYS A 72 3.14 2.47 -1.67
CA LYS A 72 4.04 1.68 -0.82
C LYS A 72 4.92 2.57 0.07
N GLY A 73 5.47 3.66 -0.46
CA GLY A 73 6.29 4.60 0.32
C GLY A 73 5.49 5.33 1.41
N LEU A 74 4.23 5.68 1.12
CA LEU A 74 3.33 6.32 2.07
C LEU A 74 2.96 5.39 3.22
N GLU A 75 2.66 4.11 2.93
CA GLU A 75 2.44 3.09 3.96
C GLU A 75 3.65 2.98 4.90
N GLN A 76 4.87 3.00 4.36
CA GLN A 76 6.10 2.95 5.16
C GLN A 76 6.28 4.21 6.03
N CYS A 77 6.08 5.40 5.45
CA CYS A 77 6.18 6.65 6.18
C CYS A 77 5.15 6.72 7.33
N LEU A 78 3.90 6.35 7.08
CA LEU A 78 2.88 6.31 8.12
C LEU A 78 3.16 5.27 9.18
N ALA A 79 3.71 4.10 8.82
CA ALA A 79 4.14 3.11 9.82
C ALA A 79 5.20 3.69 10.77
N SER A 80 6.19 4.44 10.25
CA SER A 80 7.20 5.11 11.07
C SER A 80 6.62 6.18 12.00
N VAL A 81 5.68 7.00 11.50
CA VAL A 81 5.00 8.01 12.33
C VAL A 81 4.12 7.36 13.38
N ASN A 82 3.38 6.31 13.01
CA ASN A 82 2.53 5.57 13.92
C ASN A 82 3.33 4.85 15.00
N LYS A 83 4.56 4.39 14.73
CA LYS A 83 5.44 3.85 15.79
C LYS A 83 5.68 4.86 16.93
N LEU A 84 5.80 6.15 16.61
CA LEU A 84 5.96 7.20 17.61
C LEU A 84 4.63 7.54 18.29
N MET A 85 3.56 7.71 17.52
CA MET A 85 2.24 8.10 18.02
C MET A 85 1.57 7.02 18.87
N ASN A 86 1.86 5.74 18.60
CA ASN A 86 1.30 4.61 19.32
C ASN A 86 1.67 4.60 20.81
N LYS A 87 2.82 5.19 21.18
CA LYS A 87 3.21 5.41 22.58
C LYS A 87 2.22 6.28 23.36
N HIS A 88 1.43 7.08 22.65
CA HIS A 88 0.41 7.98 23.21
C HIS A 88 -1.02 7.48 22.95
N LYS A 89 -1.22 6.21 22.58
CA LYS A 89 -2.53 5.62 22.24
C LYS A 89 -3.24 6.35 21.08
N LEU A 90 -2.46 6.89 20.15
CA LEU A 90 -2.94 7.60 18.97
C LEU A 90 -2.46 6.89 17.71
N LEU A 91 -3.40 6.65 16.81
CA LEU A 91 -3.15 6.15 15.47
C LEU A 91 -3.42 7.26 14.46
N LEU A 92 -2.53 7.39 13.48
CA LEU A 92 -2.66 8.29 12.35
C LEU A 92 -2.99 7.47 11.10
N ALA A 93 -4.12 7.79 10.48
CA ALA A 93 -4.50 7.28 9.19
C ALA A 93 -4.64 8.42 8.19
N LEU A 94 -4.29 8.16 6.94
CA LEU A 94 -4.42 9.13 5.85
C LEU A 94 -5.49 8.66 4.87
N ASP A 95 -6.56 9.44 4.71
CA ASP A 95 -7.56 9.23 3.67
C ASP A 95 -7.39 10.25 2.55
N ASP A 96 -7.11 9.72 1.37
CA ASP A 96 -7.06 10.47 0.14
C ASP A 96 -8.33 10.18 -0.68
N ARG A 97 -9.27 11.13 -0.66
CA ARG A 97 -10.56 11.00 -1.38
C ARG A 97 -10.49 11.39 -2.85
N GLY A 98 -9.30 11.65 -3.38
CA GLY A 98 -8.96 11.79 -4.81
C GLY A 98 -10.14 11.92 -5.78
N LYS A 99 -10.83 13.07 -5.78
CA LYS A 99 -11.65 13.47 -6.93
C LYS A 99 -10.74 14.22 -7.91
N LEU A 100 -10.21 13.45 -8.85
CA LEU A 100 -9.62 13.79 -10.17
C LEU A 100 -8.47 14.81 -10.28
N SER A 101 -8.23 15.79 -9.42
CA SER A 101 -7.12 16.75 -9.67
C SER A 101 -6.58 17.55 -8.47
N CYS A 102 -7.24 17.49 -7.30
CA CYS A 102 -6.74 18.09 -6.06
C CYS A 102 -6.81 17.05 -4.95
N HIS A 103 -5.65 16.61 -4.47
CA HIS A 103 -5.53 15.72 -3.31
C HIS A 103 -5.96 16.46 -2.05
N LYS A 104 -7.25 16.40 -1.71
CA LYS A 104 -7.69 16.68 -0.35
C LYS A 104 -7.31 15.49 0.51
N VAL A 105 -6.13 15.59 1.11
CA VAL A 105 -5.60 14.60 2.05
C VAL A 105 -6.15 14.92 3.43
N ASN A 106 -6.95 14.00 3.98
CA ASN A 106 -7.42 14.10 5.35
C ASN A 106 -6.49 13.25 6.24
N LEU A 107 -5.88 13.90 7.22
CA LEU A 107 -5.18 13.21 8.30
C LEU A 107 -6.17 12.97 9.43
N CYS A 108 -6.41 11.71 9.76
CA CYS A 108 -7.34 11.30 10.78
C CYS A 108 -6.57 10.74 11.98
N PHE A 109 -6.76 11.37 13.13
CA PHE A 109 -6.24 10.89 14.40
C PHE A 109 -7.32 10.04 15.07
N ILE A 110 -6.97 8.80 15.39
CA ILE A 110 -7.87 7.83 16.02
C ILE A 110 -7.28 7.49 17.38
N TYR A 111 -8.05 7.72 18.44
CA TYR A 111 -7.67 7.30 19.78
C TYR A 111 -7.94 5.80 19.94
N PHE A 112 -6.90 5.00 20.13
CA PHE A 112 -7.00 3.55 20.18
C PHE A 112 -5.84 2.95 20.96
N ASP A 113 -6.15 2.02 21.87
CA ASP A 113 -5.14 1.26 22.59
C ASP A 113 -4.74 0.02 21.79
N SER A 114 -3.57 0.07 21.14
CA SER A 114 -3.12 -1.02 20.28
C SER A 114 -2.48 -2.19 21.04
N ALA A 115 -2.15 -2.02 22.32
CA ALA A 115 -1.43 -3.04 23.10
C ALA A 115 -2.12 -4.43 23.06
N PRO A 116 -3.44 -4.56 23.31
CA PRO A 116 -4.11 -5.85 23.22
C PRO A 116 -4.14 -6.41 21.79
N CYS A 117 -4.18 -5.56 20.76
CA CYS A 117 -4.11 -5.98 19.37
C CYS A 117 -2.74 -6.55 18.99
N ILE A 118 -1.66 -5.91 19.43
CA ILE A 118 -0.29 -6.37 19.17
C ILE A 118 -0.03 -7.67 19.92
N ALA A 119 -0.46 -7.79 21.17
CA ALA A 119 -0.34 -9.02 21.94
C ALA A 119 -1.07 -10.21 21.27
N HIS A 120 -2.28 -9.98 20.76
CA HIS A 120 -3.01 -10.99 19.99
C HIS A 120 -2.29 -11.36 18.68
N LEU A 121 -1.75 -10.39 17.94
CA LEU A 121 -1.00 -10.67 16.72
C LEU A 121 0.27 -11.47 17.00
N GLN A 122 0.94 -11.21 18.13
CA GLN A 122 2.08 -12.00 18.56
C GLN A 122 1.68 -13.46 18.80
N GLN A 123 0.60 -13.71 19.54
CA GLN A 123 0.08 -15.07 19.76
C GLN A 123 -0.32 -15.76 18.46
N PHE A 124 -0.96 -15.02 17.53
CA PHE A 124 -1.33 -15.53 16.22
C PHE A 124 -0.10 -15.97 15.42
N ILE A 125 0.92 -15.11 15.32
CA ILE A 125 2.18 -15.42 14.62
C ILE A 125 2.87 -16.63 15.26
N GLU A 126 2.95 -16.69 16.59
CA GLU A 126 3.54 -17.84 17.31
C GLU A 126 2.77 -19.15 17.06
N SER A 127 1.43 -19.08 16.96
CA SER A 127 0.61 -20.25 16.70
C SER A 127 0.75 -20.79 15.28
N GLU A 128 0.94 -19.91 14.29
CA GLU A 128 1.10 -20.30 12.88
C GLU A 128 2.54 -20.77 12.59
N GLU A 129 3.55 -20.19 13.24
CA GLU A 129 4.94 -20.70 13.25
C GLU A 129 4.99 -22.16 13.76
N GLY A 130 4.24 -22.47 14.83
CA GLY A 130 4.22 -23.81 15.43
C GLY A 130 3.44 -24.86 14.64
N LYS A 131 2.41 -24.44 13.88
CA LYS A 131 1.59 -25.34 13.05
C LYS A 131 2.22 -25.63 11.69
N THR A 132 3.04 -24.71 11.19
CA THR A 132 3.57 -24.78 9.84
C THR A 132 5.09 -24.75 9.87
N ILE A 133 5.73 -25.92 9.73
CA ILE A 133 7.12 -26.05 9.28
C ILE A 133 7.19 -25.65 7.78
N MET A 134 6.69 -24.46 7.42
CA MET A 134 6.76 -23.94 6.07
C MET A 134 7.83 -22.87 6.04
N GLN A 135 8.98 -23.25 5.50
CA GLN A 135 9.92 -22.32 4.89
C GLN A 135 9.12 -21.31 4.04
N GLY A 136 9.15 -20.02 4.39
CA GLY A 136 8.47 -18.95 3.63
C GLY A 136 7.31 -18.23 4.33
N TRP A 137 6.90 -18.59 5.55
CA TRP A 137 5.93 -17.76 6.31
C TRP A 137 6.43 -16.33 6.54
N GLU A 138 7.71 -16.17 6.84
CA GLU A 138 8.38 -14.86 6.93
C GLU A 138 8.25 -14.05 5.64
N GLN A 139 8.22 -14.69 4.46
CA GLN A 139 8.06 -14.00 3.18
C GLN A 139 6.63 -13.47 2.96
N ARG A 140 5.64 -14.05 3.66
CA ARG A 140 4.26 -13.54 3.70
C ARG A 140 4.15 -12.28 4.56
N LEU A 141 5.04 -12.08 5.53
CA LEU A 141 5.08 -10.84 6.30
C LEU A 141 5.71 -9.76 5.42
N ASP A 142 4.99 -8.66 5.17
CA ASP A 142 5.52 -7.54 4.35
C ASP A 142 6.59 -6.70 5.09
N VAL A 143 7.22 -7.27 6.12
CA VAL A 143 8.17 -6.63 7.00
C VAL A 143 9.56 -7.19 6.70
N SER A 144 10.57 -6.33 6.65
CA SER A 144 11.96 -6.78 6.55
C SER A 144 12.37 -7.36 7.91
N ALA A 145 12.57 -8.66 7.99
CA ALA A 145 13.26 -9.30 9.10
C ALA A 145 14.75 -8.91 9.05
N ASN A 146 15.07 -7.63 9.29
CA ASN A 146 16.44 -7.21 9.49
C ASN A 146 16.83 -7.64 10.89
N ASP A 147 17.68 -8.67 10.97
CA ASP A 147 18.34 -9.09 12.20
C ASP A 147 19.18 -7.94 12.76
N ILE A 148 18.66 -7.20 13.74
CA ILE A 148 19.51 -6.37 14.60
C ILE A 148 20.12 -7.32 15.63
N VAL A 149 21.33 -7.79 15.36
CA VAL A 149 22.16 -8.49 16.36
C VAL A 149 22.74 -7.42 17.29
N ILE A 150 22.09 -7.20 18.43
CA ILE A 150 22.67 -6.40 19.51
C ILE A 150 23.70 -7.29 20.22
N GLN A 151 24.99 -7.14 19.88
CA GLN A 151 26.09 -7.73 20.65
C GLN A 151 26.25 -6.94 21.95
N GLY A 152 25.51 -7.32 22.99
CA GLY A 152 25.67 -6.86 24.36
C GLY A 152 25.77 -8.05 25.33
N SER A 153 26.29 -7.81 26.54
CA SER A 153 26.60 -8.83 27.55
C SER A 153 25.38 -9.55 28.16
N GLN A 154 24.16 -9.13 27.85
CA GLN A 154 22.93 -9.88 28.14
C GLN A 154 22.04 -9.96 26.89
N SER A 155 21.83 -11.17 26.37
CA SER A 155 20.94 -11.42 25.24
C SER A 155 19.48 -11.50 25.71
N THR A 156 18.73 -10.40 25.68
CA THR A 156 17.28 -10.43 25.89
C THR A 156 16.57 -10.95 24.63
N ARG A 157 16.34 -12.27 24.55
CA ARG A 157 15.59 -12.94 23.46
C ARG A 157 14.11 -12.53 23.35
N LEU A 158 13.60 -11.71 24.28
CA LEU A 158 12.20 -11.26 24.33
C LEU A 158 11.86 -10.11 23.37
N SER A 159 12.83 -9.39 22.80
CA SER A 159 12.58 -8.15 22.02
C SER A 159 12.20 -8.35 20.55
N ARG A 160 12.52 -9.49 19.93
CA ARG A 160 12.41 -9.65 18.46
C ARG A 160 10.99 -9.95 17.98
N LYS A 161 10.28 -10.85 18.69
CA LYS A 161 8.92 -11.29 18.30
C LYS A 161 7.85 -10.23 18.58
N GLN A 162 7.98 -9.53 19.70
CA GLN A 162 7.08 -8.42 20.03
C GLN A 162 7.24 -7.24 19.05
N ASP A 163 8.49 -6.90 18.69
CA ASP A 163 8.76 -5.85 17.69
C ASP A 163 8.28 -6.27 16.29
N MET A 164 8.32 -7.57 15.97
CA MET A 164 7.76 -8.09 14.72
C MET A 164 6.23 -7.94 14.64
N ALA A 165 5.50 -8.34 15.69
CA ALA A 165 4.04 -8.18 15.73
C ALA A 165 3.63 -6.70 15.66
N GLU A 166 4.38 -5.81 16.32
CA GLU A 166 4.20 -4.37 16.21
C GLU A 166 4.47 -3.85 14.79
N GLN A 167 5.57 -4.28 14.16
CA GLN A 167 5.90 -3.86 12.79
C GLN A 167 4.84 -4.31 11.78
N VAL A 168 4.29 -5.53 11.94
CA VAL A 168 3.19 -6.04 11.12
C VAL A 168 1.93 -5.20 11.33
N PHE A 169 1.57 -4.94 12.59
CA PHE A 169 0.43 -4.09 12.94
C PHE A 169 0.56 -2.72 12.25
N LEU A 170 1.69 -2.04 12.42
CA LEU A 170 1.94 -0.71 11.85
C LEU A 170 1.96 -0.69 10.32
N ARG A 171 2.45 -1.76 9.68
CA ARG A 171 2.48 -1.91 8.21
C ARG A 171 1.09 -1.90 7.59
N TYR A 172 0.15 -2.62 8.20
CA TYR A 172 -1.22 -2.77 7.69
C TYR A 172 -2.19 -1.72 8.24
N LEU A 173 -1.77 -0.98 9.27
CA LEU A 173 -2.58 0.05 9.93
C LEU A 173 -3.13 1.11 8.97
N GLN A 174 -2.32 1.55 8.00
CA GLN A 174 -2.74 2.55 7.03
C GLN A 174 -3.81 2.02 6.06
N ARG A 175 -3.77 0.73 5.72
CA ARG A 175 -4.79 0.09 4.88
C ARG A 175 -6.10 -0.05 5.66
N TRP A 176 -6.00 -0.57 6.88
CA TRP A 176 -7.13 -0.64 7.81
C TRP A 176 -7.78 0.73 8.01
N GLY A 177 -6.98 1.76 8.33
CA GLY A 177 -7.48 3.11 8.57
C GLY A 177 -8.19 3.71 7.35
N LYS A 178 -7.71 3.43 6.14
CA LYS A 178 -8.36 3.87 4.90
C LYS A 178 -9.72 3.19 4.69
N ASP A 179 -9.80 1.88 4.91
CA ASP A 179 -11.05 1.12 4.76
C ASP A 179 -12.05 1.49 5.86
N PHE A 180 -11.57 1.71 7.09
CA PHE A 180 -12.34 2.23 8.21
C PHE A 180 -12.95 3.60 7.91
N LEU A 181 -12.16 4.57 7.46
CA LEU A 181 -12.63 5.93 7.13
C LEU A 181 -13.59 5.97 5.94
N ARG A 182 -13.64 4.90 5.15
CA ARG A 182 -14.54 4.72 4.01
C ARG A 182 -15.75 3.85 4.34
N ARG A 183 -15.93 3.48 5.61
CA ARG A 183 -17.03 2.63 6.09
C ARG A 183 -17.10 1.26 5.40
N ARG A 184 -15.93 0.74 4.99
CA ARG A 184 -15.81 -0.61 4.39
C ARG A 184 -15.60 -1.72 5.42
N LEU A 185 -15.40 -1.34 6.68
CA LEU A 185 -15.16 -2.25 7.80
C LEU A 185 -16.34 -2.25 8.80
N ASP A 186 -17.44 -1.61 8.44
CA ASP A 186 -18.68 -1.63 9.22
C ASP A 186 -19.22 -3.07 9.25
N TRP A 187 -19.86 -3.47 10.35
CA TRP A 187 -20.36 -4.83 10.52
C TRP A 187 -21.52 -5.13 9.58
N THR A 188 -21.27 -5.94 8.55
CA THR A 188 -22.28 -6.56 7.71
C THR A 188 -22.47 -8.00 8.19
N LEU A 189 -23.34 -8.19 9.19
CA LEU A 189 -23.62 -9.51 9.78
C LEU A 189 -24.46 -10.41 8.86
N ASP A 190 -25.12 -9.84 7.85
CA ASP A 190 -26.20 -10.48 7.08
C ASP A 190 -25.86 -10.78 5.59
N GLU A 191 -24.60 -10.64 5.16
CA GLU A 191 -24.18 -10.92 3.78
C GLU A 191 -23.24 -12.15 3.69
N GLU A 192 -23.35 -12.96 2.63
CA GLU A 192 -22.38 -14.03 2.32
C GLU A 192 -20.99 -13.41 2.13
N GLY A 193 -20.05 -13.73 3.03
CA GLY A 193 -18.74 -13.06 3.11
C GLY A 193 -18.66 -11.92 4.13
N GLY A 194 -19.67 -11.79 5.00
CA GLY A 194 -19.73 -10.82 6.10
C GLY A 194 -18.63 -10.99 7.15
N ASN A 195 -18.44 -9.95 7.95
CA ASN A 195 -17.39 -9.90 8.98
C ASN A 195 -17.53 -11.05 10.01
N PRO A 196 -16.42 -11.55 10.59
CA PRO A 196 -16.45 -12.65 11.56
C PRO A 196 -17.35 -12.35 12.76
N ALA A 197 -18.09 -13.36 13.24
CA ALA A 197 -19.20 -13.23 14.20
C ALA A 197 -18.89 -12.62 15.60
N SER A 198 -17.66 -12.18 15.88
CA SER A 198 -17.31 -11.55 17.15
C SER A 198 -16.42 -10.32 16.99
N PRO A 199 -16.87 -9.12 17.43
CA PRO A 199 -15.98 -7.97 17.57
C PRO A 199 -14.91 -8.26 18.64
N ARG A 200 -13.65 -7.94 18.33
CA ARG A 200 -12.55 -8.01 19.32
C ARG A 200 -12.38 -6.66 20.04
N HIS A 201 -11.15 -6.16 20.11
CA HIS A 201 -10.76 -4.95 20.86
C HIS A 201 -11.34 -3.64 20.30
N TYR A 202 -12.12 -3.70 19.23
CA TYR A 202 -12.90 -2.59 18.71
C TYR A 202 -14.31 -3.08 18.36
N ALA A 203 -15.33 -2.48 19.00
CA ALA A 203 -16.72 -2.96 18.89
C ALA A 203 -17.45 -2.41 17.65
N HIS A 204 -17.09 -1.21 17.18
CA HIS A 204 -17.87 -0.49 16.16
C HIS A 204 -17.54 -0.87 14.71
N ALA A 205 -16.39 -1.51 14.47
CA ALA A 205 -15.95 -1.95 13.15
C ALA A 205 -14.99 -3.14 13.31
N LEU A 206 -14.59 -3.77 12.20
CA LEU A 206 -13.58 -4.81 12.21
C LEU A 206 -12.29 -4.32 12.89
N CYS A 207 -11.86 -5.03 13.93
CA CYS A 207 -10.70 -4.66 14.72
C CYS A 207 -9.42 -4.72 13.87
N PRO A 208 -8.44 -3.80 14.04
CA PRO A 208 -7.19 -3.83 13.27
C PRO A 208 -6.47 -5.18 13.31
N CYS A 209 -6.47 -5.89 14.45
CA CYS A 209 -5.83 -7.21 14.53
C CYS A 209 -6.58 -8.30 13.75
N GLN A 210 -7.92 -8.22 13.65
CA GLN A 210 -8.72 -9.14 12.84
C GLN A 210 -8.47 -8.90 11.35
N TYR A 211 -8.45 -7.63 10.93
CA TYR A 211 -8.14 -7.24 9.57
C TYR A 211 -6.75 -7.75 9.12
N VAL A 212 -5.74 -7.60 9.97
CA VAL A 212 -4.39 -8.11 9.70
C VAL A 212 -4.39 -9.63 9.58
N GLU A 213 -5.06 -10.33 10.50
CA GLU A 213 -5.13 -11.79 10.51
C GLU A 213 -5.77 -12.34 9.23
N GLU A 214 -6.90 -11.77 8.80
CA GLU A 214 -7.60 -12.17 7.58
C GLU A 214 -6.73 -11.94 6.33
N ILE A 215 -6.06 -10.79 6.25
CA ILE A 215 -5.10 -10.52 5.17
C ILE A 215 -3.99 -11.56 5.18
N LEU A 216 -3.38 -11.86 6.32
CA LEU A 216 -2.26 -12.80 6.39
C LEU A 216 -2.68 -14.24 6.07
N ARG A 217 -3.89 -14.66 6.46
CA ARG A 217 -4.44 -15.98 6.12
C ARG A 217 -4.70 -16.14 4.62
N ASN A 218 -5.27 -15.10 3.99
CA ASN A 218 -5.65 -15.11 2.58
C ASN A 218 -4.51 -14.67 1.64
N LYS A 219 -3.34 -14.35 2.18
CA LYS A 219 -2.21 -13.88 1.37
C LYS A 219 -1.54 -15.05 0.66
N GLU A 220 -1.60 -15.01 -0.66
CA GLU A 220 -0.82 -15.93 -1.49
C GLU A 220 0.69 -15.76 -1.27
N PRO A 221 1.48 -16.85 -1.32
CA PRO A 221 2.93 -16.77 -1.29
C PRO A 221 3.46 -15.86 -2.41
N LYS A 222 4.46 -15.01 -2.10
CA LYS A 222 5.14 -14.22 -3.13
C LYS A 222 5.83 -15.15 -4.12
N ASP A 223 5.42 -15.11 -5.38
CA ASP A 223 6.12 -15.83 -6.44
C ASP A 223 7.45 -15.13 -6.76
N THR A 224 8.54 -15.76 -6.33
CA THR A 224 9.92 -15.28 -6.55
C THR A 224 10.40 -15.46 -7.98
N ARG A 225 9.66 -16.22 -8.81
CA ARG A 225 9.97 -16.47 -10.22
C ARG A 225 9.28 -15.50 -11.17
N ALA A 226 8.38 -14.65 -10.67
CA ALA A 226 7.70 -13.66 -11.48
C ALA A 226 8.69 -12.63 -12.03
N CYS A 227 8.77 -12.51 -13.36
CA CYS A 227 9.67 -11.61 -14.07
C CYS A 227 9.50 -10.13 -13.68
N CYS A 228 8.31 -9.76 -13.18
CA CYS A 228 8.01 -8.46 -12.59
C CYS A 228 6.96 -8.60 -11.46
N PRO A 229 7.37 -8.80 -10.20
CA PRO A 229 6.45 -8.95 -9.06
C PRO A 229 5.43 -7.79 -8.92
N PRO A 230 5.78 -6.52 -9.18
CA PRO A 230 4.82 -5.41 -9.10
C PRO A 230 3.77 -5.41 -10.22
N CYS A 231 4.10 -5.97 -11.39
CA CYS A 231 3.19 -6.06 -12.53
C CYS A 231 2.21 -7.22 -12.33
N ASN A 232 2.72 -8.35 -11.83
CA ASN A 232 1.92 -9.53 -11.51
C ASN A 232 0.93 -9.24 -10.35
N ASP A 233 1.40 -8.60 -9.27
CA ASP A 233 0.54 -8.13 -8.18
C ASP A 233 -0.54 -7.13 -8.66
N TRP A 234 -0.24 -6.35 -9.71
CA TRP A 234 -1.18 -5.37 -10.26
C TRP A 234 -2.26 -6.02 -11.12
N LEU A 235 -1.89 -7.01 -11.94
CA LEU A 235 -2.80 -7.80 -12.78
C LEU A 235 -3.74 -8.64 -11.90
N ARG A 236 -3.20 -9.35 -10.91
CA ARG A 236 -3.98 -10.17 -9.98
C ARG A 236 -4.99 -9.38 -9.16
N ARG A 237 -4.61 -8.18 -8.67
CA ARG A 237 -5.54 -7.29 -7.95
C ARG A 237 -6.73 -6.81 -8.80
N ARG A 238 -6.68 -7.00 -10.12
CA ARG A 238 -7.77 -6.70 -11.06
C ARG A 238 -8.50 -7.94 -11.56
N GLY A 239 -8.18 -9.13 -11.05
CA GLY A 239 -8.78 -10.40 -11.48
C GLY A 239 -8.43 -10.78 -12.92
N LEU A 240 -7.31 -10.29 -13.43
CA LEU A 240 -6.77 -10.66 -14.73
C LEU A 240 -5.62 -11.63 -14.48
N ASP A 241 -5.94 -12.92 -14.49
CA ASP A 241 -4.97 -14.02 -14.56
C ASP A 241 -4.78 -14.48 -16.01
#